data_AF-A0A6N8F8X1-F1
#
_entry.id   AF-A0A6N8F8X1-F1
#
_cell.length_a   1.000
_cell.length_b   1.000
_cell.length_c   1.000
_cell.angle_alpha   90.00
_cell.angle_beta   90.00
_cell.angle_gamma   90.00
#
_symmetry.space_group_name_H-M   'P 1'
#
loop_
_entity.id
_entity.type
_entity.pdbx_description
1 polymer ?
#
loop_
_entity_poly.entity_id
_entity_poly.type
_entity_poly.pdbx_seq_one_letter_code
_entity_poly.pdbx_strand_id
1 'polypeptide(L)'
;MKKNQQGFTLIELIIVIVILGILAVTASPKFLDLQGDAKASTVQGLSASLKSASNIVYSKALVQGKANASSSATTNPAIDVVYGYPAAETMAAILDITQATASSTDVAEGIDWEVAVNSGGSKARIYPAGSYDGDTAFSSDTACYVEYTEATSSGTPAVVTPAAVTLTTTGC
;
A
#
# COMPACT_ATOMS: atom_id res chain seq x y z
N MET A 1 -51.85 -36.00 -16.05
CA MET A 1 -50.91 -35.92 -17.20
C MET A 1 -49.49 -35.93 -16.67
N LYS A 2 -48.72 -37.01 -16.86
CA LYS A 2 -47.31 -37.10 -16.43
C LYS A 2 -46.46 -36.29 -17.42
N LYS A 3 -45.85 -35.19 -16.98
CA LYS A 3 -44.83 -34.48 -17.77
C LYS A 3 -43.64 -35.41 -17.92
N ASN A 4 -43.27 -35.76 -19.16
CA ASN A 4 -41.99 -36.40 -19.44
C ASN A 4 -40.88 -35.40 -19.12
N GLN A 5 -40.12 -35.65 -18.06
CA GLN A 5 -38.87 -34.96 -17.81
C GLN A 5 -37.86 -35.43 -18.87
N GLN A 6 -37.61 -34.58 -19.86
CA GLN A 6 -36.50 -34.76 -20.79
C GLN A 6 -35.22 -34.54 -19.98
N GLY A 7 -34.49 -35.62 -19.69
CA GLY A 7 -33.17 -35.52 -19.08
C GLY A 7 -32.18 -34.91 -20.07
N PHE A 8 -31.20 -34.17 -19.54
CA PHE A 8 -30.06 -33.69 -20.32
C PHE A 8 -29.27 -34.87 -20.91
N THR A 9 -28.81 -34.72 -22.14
CA THR A 9 -27.95 -35.73 -22.77
C THR A 9 -26.52 -35.65 -22.22
N LEU A 10 -25.83 -36.79 -22.11
CA LEU A 10 -24.42 -36.80 -21.69
C LEU A 10 -23.53 -35.98 -22.64
N ILE A 11 -23.87 -35.93 -23.93
CA ILE A 11 -23.12 -35.17 -24.92
C ILE A 11 -23.28 -33.65 -24.74
N GLU A 12 -24.46 -33.16 -24.37
CA GLU A 12 -24.65 -31.73 -24.05
C GLU A 12 -23.76 -31.30 -22.90
N LEU A 13 -23.70 -32.11 -21.84
CA LEU A 13 -22.87 -31.81 -20.68
C LEU A 13 -21.37 -31.78 -21.04
N ILE A 14 -20.92 -32.73 -21.87
CA ILE A 14 -19.52 -32.79 -22.33
C ILE A 14 -19.17 -31.58 -23.21
N ILE A 15 -20.06 -31.17 -24.12
CA ILE A 15 -19.79 -30.01 -24.97
C ILE A 15 -19.67 -28.73 -24.15
N VAL A 16 -20.51 -28.55 -23.12
CA VAL A 16 -20.46 -27.37 -22.25
C VAL A 16 -19.12 -27.27 -21.51
N ILE A 17 -18.64 -28.37 -20.90
CA ILE A 17 -17.36 -28.35 -20.19
C ILE A 17 -16.16 -28.11 -21.13
N VAL A 18 -16.24 -28.61 -22.37
CA VAL A 18 -15.19 -28.37 -23.38
C VAL A 18 -15.16 -26.89 -23.78
N ILE A 19 -16.31 -26.28 -24.03
CA ILE A 19 -16.40 -24.85 -24.36
C ILE A 19 -15.89 -24.00 -23.19
N LEU A 20 -16.31 -24.29 -21.96
CA LEU A 20 -15.83 -23.59 -20.77
C LEU A 20 -14.31 -23.76 -20.58
N GLY A 21 -13.75 -24.94 -20.89
CA GLY A 21 -12.31 -25.17 -20.85
C GLY A 21 -11.53 -24.27 -21.82
N ILE A 22 -12.00 -24.13 -23.07
CA ILE A 22 -11.34 -23.26 -24.07
C ILE A 22 -11.43 -21.79 -23.66
N LEU A 23 -12.59 -21.35 -23.15
CA LEU A 23 -12.77 -19.98 -22.67
C LEU A 23 -11.89 -19.68 -21.45
N ALA A 24 -11.72 -20.64 -20.54
CA ALA A 24 -10.88 -20.47 -19.37
C ALA A 24 -9.40 -20.28 -19.75
N VAL A 25 -8.86 -21.11 -20.66
CA VAL A 25 -7.45 -21.04 -21.08
C VAL A 25 -7.14 -19.72 -21.81
N THR A 26 -8.08 -19.23 -22.62
CA THR A 26 -7.88 -17.98 -23.37
C THR A 26 -8.11 -16.73 -22.51
N ALA A 27 -8.97 -16.79 -21.50
CA ALA A 27 -9.23 -15.67 -20.59
C ALA A 27 -8.18 -15.56 -19.47
N SER A 28 -7.57 -16.68 -19.03
CA SER A 28 -6.66 -16.69 -17.87
C SER A 28 -5.47 -15.74 -18.00
N PRO A 29 -4.73 -15.65 -19.13
CA PRO A 29 -3.59 -14.72 -19.23
C PRO A 29 -4.02 -13.26 -19.07
N LYS A 30 -5.09 -12.86 -19.75
CA LYS A 30 -5.64 -11.51 -19.69
C LYS A 30 -6.16 -11.16 -18.29
N PHE A 31 -6.75 -12.12 -17.58
CA PHE A 31 -7.21 -11.91 -16.21
C PHE A 31 -6.06 -11.71 -15.22
N LEU A 32 -4.90 -12.33 -15.43
CA LEU A 32 -3.71 -12.10 -14.61
C LEU A 32 -3.12 -10.71 -14.85
N ASP A 33 -2.99 -10.28 -16.11
CA ASP A 33 -2.49 -8.94 -16.45
C ASP A 33 -3.37 -7.84 -15.85
N LEU A 34 -4.71 -7.97 -15.96
CA LEU A 34 -5.66 -7.02 -15.39
C LEU A 34 -5.57 -6.92 -13.85
N GLN A 35 -5.24 -8.01 -13.17
CA GLN A 35 -5.04 -7.98 -11.72
C GLN A 35 -3.76 -7.22 -11.34
N GLY A 36 -2.67 -7.40 -12.10
CA GLY A 36 -1.43 -6.64 -11.89
C GLY A 36 -1.62 -5.14 -12.14
N ASP A 37 -2.27 -4.78 -13.25
CA ASP A 37 -2.61 -3.39 -13.58
C ASP A 37 -3.53 -2.76 -12.52
N ALA A 38 -4.51 -3.51 -12.02
CA ALA A 38 -5.39 -3.05 -10.95
C ALA A 38 -4.60 -2.78 -9.66
N LYS A 39 -3.68 -3.68 -9.27
CA LYS A 39 -2.81 -3.47 -8.11
C LYS A 39 -1.90 -2.27 -8.30
N ALA A 40 -1.24 -2.13 -9.44
CA ALA A 40 -0.40 -0.97 -9.73
C ALA A 40 -1.19 0.35 -9.61
N SER A 41 -2.43 0.36 -10.11
CA SER A 41 -3.33 1.52 -10.03
C SER A 41 -3.74 1.86 -8.59
N THR A 42 -4.01 0.86 -7.74
CA THR A 42 -4.37 1.11 -6.34
C THR A 42 -3.19 1.66 -5.54
N VAL A 43 -1.98 1.13 -5.75
CA VAL A 43 -0.75 1.63 -5.10
C VAL A 43 -0.42 3.05 -5.57
N GLN A 44 -0.66 3.36 -6.85
CA GLN A 44 -0.52 4.73 -7.36
C GLN A 44 -1.53 5.69 -6.69
N GLY A 45 -2.78 5.26 -6.50
CA GLY A 45 -3.79 6.01 -5.74
C GLY A 45 -3.36 6.26 -4.30
N LEU A 46 -2.82 5.24 -3.64
CA LEU A 46 -2.29 5.34 -2.29
C LEU A 46 -1.14 6.36 -2.20
N SER A 47 -0.22 6.35 -3.16
CA SER A 47 0.89 7.32 -3.22
C SER A 47 0.39 8.78 -3.25
N ALA A 48 -0.68 9.05 -4.00
CA ALA A 48 -1.30 10.37 -4.04
C ALA A 48 -1.96 10.74 -2.69
N SER A 49 -2.69 9.81 -2.09
CA SER A 49 -3.29 9.99 -0.75
C SER A 49 -2.24 10.27 0.32
N LEU A 50 -1.11 9.57 0.27
CA LEU A 50 -0.01 9.73 1.20
C LEU A 50 0.66 11.11 1.09
N LYS A 51 0.89 11.59 -0.13
CA LYS A 51 1.38 12.95 -0.38
C LYS A 51 0.40 14.00 0.17
N SER A 52 -0.90 13.79 -0.07
CA SER A 52 -1.95 14.68 0.45
C SER A 52 -1.96 14.72 1.97
N ALA A 53 -1.96 13.56 2.63
CA ALA A 53 -1.94 13.44 4.09
C ALA A 53 -0.70 14.12 4.70
N SER A 54 0.47 13.91 4.09
CA SER A 54 1.73 14.55 4.50
C SER A 54 1.66 16.07 4.43
N ASN A 55 1.06 16.61 3.36
CA ASN A 55 0.87 18.05 3.19
C ASN A 55 -0.13 18.65 4.19
N ILE A 56 -1.18 17.91 4.57
CA ILE A 56 -2.14 18.34 5.59
C ILE A 56 -1.44 18.43 6.96
N VAL A 57 -0.66 17.41 7.34
CA VAL A 57 0.11 17.43 8.60
C VAL A 57 1.13 18.55 8.60
N TYR A 58 1.83 18.76 7.48
CA TYR A 58 2.77 19.88 7.33
C TYR A 58 2.10 21.24 7.47
N SER A 59 0.94 21.43 6.83
CA SER A 59 0.15 22.67 6.96
C SER A 59 -0.26 22.93 8.41
N LYS A 60 -0.65 21.88 9.13
CA LYS A 60 -0.96 21.97 10.55
C LYS A 60 0.26 22.31 11.39
N ALA A 61 1.39 21.68 11.15
CA ALA A 61 2.64 21.96 11.84
C ALA A 61 3.10 23.41 11.61
N LEU A 62 2.91 23.96 10.41
CA LEU A 62 3.17 25.37 10.10
C LEU A 62 2.32 26.31 10.95
N VAL A 63 1.00 26.10 10.99
CA VAL A 63 0.08 26.91 11.80
C VAL A 63 0.42 26.85 13.30
N GLN A 64 0.91 25.70 13.76
CA GLN A 64 1.31 25.49 15.15
C GLN A 64 2.76 25.91 15.46
N GLY A 65 3.49 26.48 14.49
CA GLY A 65 4.88 26.91 14.67
C GLY A 65 5.87 25.77 14.89
N LYS A 66 5.54 24.55 14.43
CA LYS A 66 6.34 23.32 14.60
C LYS A 66 7.14 22.92 13.37
N ALA A 67 7.01 23.64 12.26
CA ALA A 67 7.58 23.24 10.96
C ALA A 67 9.13 23.25 10.88
N ASN A 68 9.82 23.95 11.79
CA ASN A 68 11.28 24.04 11.76
C ASN A 68 11.97 23.19 12.83
N ALA A 69 11.21 22.50 13.68
CA ALA A 69 11.76 21.66 14.73
C ALA A 69 12.23 20.32 14.14
N SER A 70 13.42 19.86 14.55
CA SER A 70 13.93 18.54 14.16
C SER A 70 13.05 17.39 14.64
N SER A 71 12.33 17.58 15.74
CA SER A 71 11.28 16.70 16.21
C SER A 71 10.26 17.52 17.01
N SER A 72 8.97 17.29 16.77
CA SER A 72 7.88 17.85 17.56
C SER A 72 6.63 16.98 17.41
N ALA A 73 5.53 17.40 18.05
CA ALA A 73 4.21 16.83 17.82
C ALA A 73 3.21 17.95 17.55
N THR A 74 2.30 17.72 16.60
CA THR A 74 1.11 18.56 16.44
C THR A 74 0.14 18.36 17.61
N THR A 75 -0.88 19.19 17.73
CA THR A 75 -1.94 19.03 18.74
C THR A 75 -3.31 18.85 18.09
N ASN A 76 -4.15 17.99 18.68
CA ASN A 76 -5.54 17.71 18.28
C ASN A 76 -5.72 17.33 16.78
N PRO A 77 -5.45 16.07 16.38
CA PRO A 77 -4.80 15.00 17.13
C PRO A 77 -3.28 15.25 17.29
N ALA A 78 -2.65 14.53 18.22
CA ALA A 78 -1.20 14.53 18.32
C ALA A 78 -0.62 13.63 17.21
N ILE A 79 0.27 14.19 16.40
CA ILE A 79 1.00 13.49 15.34
C ILE A 79 2.43 13.96 15.43
N ASP A 80 3.36 13.02 15.60
CA ASP A 80 4.80 13.33 15.62
C ASP A 80 5.24 13.80 14.24
N VAL A 81 6.05 14.85 14.24
CA VAL A 81 6.52 15.53 13.04
C VAL A 81 8.01 15.79 13.10
N VAL A 82 8.67 15.64 11.95
CA VAL A 82 10.07 15.91 11.69
C VAL A 82 10.12 17.04 10.66
N TYR A 83 10.64 18.20 11.06
CA TYR A 83 10.61 19.43 10.25
C TYR A 83 9.22 19.74 9.68
N GLY A 84 8.19 19.54 10.51
CA GLY A 84 6.79 19.75 10.19
C GLY A 84 6.11 18.64 9.39
N TYR A 85 6.85 17.77 8.72
CA TYR A 85 6.28 16.62 8.01
C TYR A 85 6.01 15.47 8.99
N PRO A 86 5.06 14.57 8.73
CA PRO A 86 4.87 13.38 9.54
C PRO A 86 6.16 12.62 9.83
N ALA A 87 6.30 12.09 11.04
CA ALA A 87 7.27 11.02 11.28
C ALA A 87 6.80 9.73 10.58
N ALA A 88 7.70 8.97 9.97
CA ALA A 88 7.44 7.69 9.33
C ALA A 88 6.82 6.68 10.30
N GLU A 89 7.22 6.71 11.58
CA GLU A 89 6.63 5.87 12.64
C GLU A 89 5.13 6.12 12.85
N THR A 90 4.65 7.34 12.55
CA THR A 90 3.24 7.69 12.70
C THR A 90 2.38 7.32 11.49
N MET A 91 2.99 6.77 10.42
CA MET A 91 2.29 6.59 9.15
C MET A 91 1.10 5.62 9.25
N ALA A 92 1.25 4.55 10.04
CA ALA A 92 0.16 3.62 10.33
C ALA A 92 -1.04 4.33 10.99
N ALA A 93 -0.78 5.24 11.93
CA ALA A 93 -1.83 6.00 12.63
C ALA A 93 -2.47 7.07 11.73
N ILE A 94 -1.71 7.70 10.83
CA ILE A 94 -2.23 8.71 9.90
C ILE A 94 -3.17 8.10 8.87
N LEU A 95 -2.84 6.90 8.39
CA LEU A 95 -3.61 6.21 7.38
C LEU A 95 -4.73 5.34 7.96
N ASP A 96 -4.76 5.15 9.29
CA ASP A 96 -5.63 4.21 9.99
C ASP A 96 -5.47 2.78 9.45
N ILE A 97 -4.22 2.33 9.37
CA ILE A 97 -3.81 1.04 8.82
C ILE A 97 -3.00 0.27 9.86
N THR A 98 -3.14 -1.05 9.90
CA THR A 98 -2.33 -1.94 10.72
C THR A 98 -0.85 -1.90 10.35
N GLN A 99 0.01 -1.75 11.35
CA GLN A 99 1.45 -1.87 11.15
C GLN A 99 1.81 -3.34 10.95
N ALA A 100 2.51 -3.64 9.86
CA ALA A 100 3.00 -4.97 9.54
C ALA A 100 3.99 -5.42 10.61
N THR A 101 3.71 -6.55 11.24
CA THR A 101 4.71 -7.29 12.01
C THR A 101 5.15 -8.47 11.16
N ALA A 102 6.38 -8.95 11.32
CA ALA A 102 7.00 -9.98 10.45
C ALA A 102 6.31 -11.37 10.46
N SER A 103 5.04 -11.46 10.88
CA SER A 103 4.30 -12.70 11.07
C SER A 103 2.78 -12.56 10.95
N SER A 104 2.23 -11.64 10.15
CA SER A 104 0.80 -11.64 9.79
C SER A 104 0.51 -12.72 8.72
N THR A 105 0.52 -13.99 9.12
CA THR A 105 -0.07 -15.08 8.30
C THR A 105 -1.60 -15.04 8.28
N ASP A 106 -2.20 -14.21 9.14
CA ASP A 106 -3.64 -14.02 9.23
C ASP A 106 -4.06 -12.76 8.48
N VAL A 107 -4.02 -12.85 7.15
CA VAL A 107 -4.61 -11.81 6.29
C VAL A 107 -6.13 -12.01 6.35
N ALA A 108 -6.85 -11.13 7.06
CA ALA A 108 -8.30 -11.09 6.99
C ALA A 108 -8.74 -10.88 5.54
N GLU A 109 -9.84 -11.52 5.10
CA GLU A 109 -10.31 -11.36 3.73
C GLU A 109 -10.73 -9.91 3.46
N GLY A 110 -9.96 -9.23 2.62
CA GLY A 110 -10.09 -7.81 2.29
C GLY A 110 -8.70 -7.22 2.05
N ILE A 111 -8.56 -6.25 1.15
CA ILE A 111 -7.27 -5.57 0.97
C ILE A 111 -7.06 -4.65 2.17
N ASP A 112 -6.53 -5.18 3.27
CA ASP A 112 -6.04 -4.36 4.37
C ASP A 112 -4.55 -4.16 4.17
N TRP A 113 -4.23 -2.98 3.62
CA TRP A 113 -2.87 -2.48 3.47
C TRP A 113 -2.02 -2.75 4.71
N GLU A 114 -0.72 -2.92 4.51
CA GLU A 114 0.23 -3.18 5.58
C GLU A 114 1.30 -2.08 5.57
N VAL A 115 1.61 -1.51 6.74
CA VAL A 115 2.66 -0.48 6.88
C VAL A 115 3.86 -1.06 7.64
N ALA A 116 5.03 -1.09 7.02
CA ALA A 116 6.28 -1.39 7.70
C ALA A 116 7.08 -0.10 7.93
N VAL A 117 7.88 -0.06 8.99
CA VAL A 117 8.83 1.03 9.27
C VAL A 117 10.23 0.44 9.31
N ASN A 118 11.22 1.14 8.74
CA ASN A 118 12.58 0.64 8.74
C ASN A 118 13.18 0.65 10.15
N SER A 119 14.22 -0.13 10.39
CA SER A 119 14.89 -0.20 11.69
C SER A 119 15.46 1.14 12.19
N GLY A 120 15.60 2.14 11.31
CA GLY A 120 16.05 3.49 11.66
C GLY A 120 14.92 4.49 11.92
N GLY A 121 13.65 4.10 11.78
CA GLY A 121 12.49 4.96 12.03
C GLY A 121 12.27 6.09 11.00
N SER A 122 13.14 6.25 10.00
CA SER A 122 13.10 7.37 9.05
C SER A 122 12.36 7.09 7.74
N LYS A 123 11.95 5.84 7.52
CA LYS A 123 11.22 5.41 6.33
C LYS A 123 10.06 4.52 6.71
N ALA A 124 8.94 4.68 6.01
CA ALA A 124 7.80 3.77 6.07
C ALA A 124 7.46 3.25 4.67
N ARG A 125 7.20 1.96 4.53
CA ARG A 125 6.71 1.37 3.28
C ARG A 125 5.31 0.83 3.48
N ILE A 126 4.42 1.09 2.54
CA ILE A 126 3.04 0.63 2.55
C ILE A 126 2.83 -0.34 1.38
N TYR A 127 2.28 -1.51 1.68
CA TYR A 127 2.14 -2.63 0.77
C TYR A 127 0.71 -3.15 0.74
N PRO A 128 0.28 -3.82 -0.36
CA PRO A 128 -0.86 -4.71 -0.31
C PRO A 128 -0.63 -5.83 0.73
N ALA A 129 -1.68 -6.20 1.45
CA ALA A 129 -1.65 -7.24 2.47
C ALA A 129 -0.91 -8.51 2.02
N GLY A 130 -0.02 -9.04 2.87
CA GLY A 130 0.73 -10.28 2.62
C GLY A 130 1.88 -10.12 1.62
N SER A 131 2.18 -8.89 1.17
CA SER A 131 3.31 -8.61 0.27
C SER A 131 4.57 -8.15 1.00
N TYR A 132 4.49 -7.96 2.33
CA TYR A 132 5.66 -7.57 3.13
C TYR A 132 6.64 -8.75 3.24
N ASP A 133 7.88 -8.52 2.85
CA ASP A 133 8.95 -9.54 2.77
C ASP A 133 9.73 -9.70 4.09
N GLY A 134 9.37 -8.94 5.13
CA GLY A 134 10.08 -8.93 6.40
C GLY A 134 11.40 -8.14 6.37
N ASP A 135 11.73 -7.45 5.27
CA ASP A 135 12.94 -6.62 5.19
C ASP A 135 12.76 -5.34 6.01
N THR A 136 13.30 -5.35 7.23
CA THR A 136 13.29 -4.17 8.10
C THR A 136 14.34 -3.10 7.71
N ALA A 137 15.27 -3.43 6.80
CA ALA A 137 16.31 -2.51 6.34
C ALA A 137 15.90 -1.73 5.08
N PHE A 138 14.84 -2.17 4.40
CA PHE A 138 14.35 -1.58 3.14
C PHE A 138 15.43 -1.59 2.05
N SER A 139 16.14 -2.71 1.97
CA SER A 139 17.25 -2.99 1.07
C SER A 139 16.85 -3.74 -0.21
N SER A 140 15.73 -4.47 -0.17
CA SER A 140 15.12 -5.10 -1.34
C SER A 140 14.26 -4.08 -2.11
N ASP A 141 14.23 -4.21 -3.45
CA ASP A 141 13.38 -3.42 -4.35
C ASP A 141 12.40 -4.31 -5.14
N THR A 142 12.07 -5.48 -4.58
CA THR A 142 11.35 -6.54 -5.31
C THR A 142 9.84 -6.56 -5.02
N ALA A 143 9.25 -5.42 -4.63
CA ALA A 143 7.86 -5.39 -4.18
C ALA A 143 7.04 -4.21 -4.75
N CYS A 144 5.73 -4.41 -4.78
CA CYS A 144 4.69 -3.44 -5.11
C CYS A 144 4.39 -2.58 -3.87
N TYR A 145 4.94 -1.37 -3.78
CA TYR A 145 4.83 -0.53 -2.57
C TYR A 145 4.91 0.98 -2.81
N VAL A 146 4.49 1.72 -1.78
CA VAL A 146 4.77 3.16 -1.63
C VAL A 146 5.73 3.36 -0.48
N GLU A 147 6.84 4.05 -0.69
CA GLU A 147 7.80 4.42 0.36
C GLU A 147 7.67 5.90 0.71
N TYR A 148 7.51 6.17 2.00
CA TYR A 148 7.65 7.47 2.63
C TYR A 148 9.05 7.59 3.23
N THR A 149 9.76 8.67 2.91
CA THR A 149 11.01 9.05 3.57
C THR A 149 10.79 10.38 4.30
N GLU A 150 11.10 10.40 5.59
CA GLU A 150 10.97 11.61 6.41
C GLU A 150 11.82 12.78 5.90
N ALA A 151 11.46 13.98 6.33
CA ALA A 151 12.29 15.16 6.12
C ALA A 151 13.62 15.05 6.88
N THR A 152 14.69 15.59 6.31
CA THR A 152 16.02 15.58 6.92
C THR A 152 16.64 16.96 6.89
N SER A 153 17.67 17.19 7.69
CA SER A 153 18.47 18.42 7.63
C SER A 153 19.93 18.10 7.38
N SER A 154 20.61 18.89 6.56
CA SER A 154 22.05 18.76 6.34
C SER A 154 22.75 20.12 6.29
N GLY A 155 24.07 20.12 6.53
CA GLY A 155 24.92 21.30 6.40
C GLY A 155 24.89 22.27 7.58
N THR A 156 25.76 23.29 7.48
CA THR A 156 25.85 24.44 8.40
C THR A 156 25.93 25.73 7.57
N PRO A 157 24.90 26.60 7.55
CA PRO A 157 23.62 26.49 8.26
C PRO A 157 22.74 25.33 7.73
N ALA A 158 21.86 24.82 8.60
CA ALA A 158 21.04 23.65 8.30
C ALA A 158 20.03 23.94 7.19
N VAL A 159 20.04 23.10 6.14
CA VAL A 159 19.06 23.09 5.04
C VAL A 159 18.15 21.88 5.23
N VAL A 160 16.84 22.14 5.30
CA VAL A 160 15.82 21.09 5.42
C VAL A 160 15.47 20.55 4.04
N THR A 161 15.65 19.25 3.83
CA THR A 161 15.12 18.49 2.70
C THR A 161 13.72 17.99 3.08
N PRO A 162 12.67 18.32 2.30
CA PRO A 162 11.30 17.90 2.61
C PRO A 162 11.14 16.38 2.51
N ALA A 163 10.09 15.86 3.14
CA ALA A 163 9.73 14.45 3.04
C ALA A 163 9.44 14.05 1.58
N ALA A 164 9.79 12.82 1.23
CA ALA A 164 9.61 12.27 -0.11
C ALA A 164 8.69 11.07 -0.11
N VAL A 165 7.90 10.93 -1.17
CA VAL A 165 7.06 9.75 -1.43
C VAL A 165 7.45 9.15 -2.77
N THR A 166 7.97 7.93 -2.76
CA THR A 166 8.36 7.16 -3.93
C THR A 166 7.41 5.98 -4.13
N LEU A 167 7.17 5.61 -5.39
CA LEU A 167 6.28 4.53 -5.80
C LEU A 167 7.10 3.50 -6.56
N THR A 168 7.01 2.24 -6.15
CA THR A 168 7.58 1.10 -6.86
C THR A 168 6.45 0.16 -7.26
N THR A 169 6.26 -0.02 -8.57
CA THR A 169 5.28 -0.95 -9.13
C THR A 169 5.90 -2.21 -9.72
N THR A 170 7.21 -2.39 -9.58
CA THR A 170 7.90 -3.59 -10.05
C THR A 170 7.46 -4.78 -9.21
N GLY A 171 6.67 -5.70 -9.79
CA GLY A 171 6.14 -6.87 -9.08
C GLY A 171 4.70 -6.72 -8.56
N CYS A 172 4.01 -5.65 -8.94
CA CYS A 172 2.55 -5.69 -9.08
C CYS A 172 2.22 -6.57 -10.32
#